data_AF-A0A537H094-F1
#
_entry.id   AF-A0A537H094-F1
#
_cell.length_a   1.000
_cell.length_b   1.000
_cell.length_c   1.000
_cell.angle_alpha   90.00
_cell.angle_beta   90.00
_cell.angle_gamma   90.00
#
_symmetry.space_group_name_H-M   'P 1'
#
loop_
_entity.id
_entity.type
_entity.pdbx_description
1 polymer ?
#
loop_
_entity_poly.entity_id
_entity_poly.type
_entity_poly.pdbx_seq_one_letter_code
_entity_poly.pdbx_strand_id
1 'polypeptide(L)'
;MATSPASVRIPSKMATSTSIDIFILRHGEAGNRMAAVEKDSERPLTPEGRAEMQKIAKSLKAVGLETDRIYTSPLRRARETGEIVANVLKIPTLEEWNELKPDGSRAELYRKLARLEQSSRPILVGHEPYLTSMIGEIIGTTSAKIVLKKGGVGKVRITSFTPRISGELRWLLTPRIITKMS
;
A
#
# COMPACT_ATOMS: atom_id res chain seq x y z
N MET A 1 -48.21 33.60 -20.22
CA MET A 1 -47.58 32.33 -20.65
C MET A 1 -46.11 32.62 -20.92
N ALA A 2 -45.23 32.30 -19.97
CA ALA A 2 -43.78 32.50 -20.11
C ALA A 2 -43.15 31.15 -20.44
N THR A 3 -42.57 31.03 -21.64
CA THR A 3 -41.83 29.85 -22.09
C THR A 3 -40.43 29.86 -21.47
N SER A 4 -40.16 28.86 -20.63
CA SER A 4 -38.84 28.58 -20.05
C SER A 4 -37.87 28.12 -21.13
N PRO A 5 -36.61 28.60 -21.19
CA PRO A 5 -35.64 28.11 -22.15
C PRO A 5 -35.08 26.75 -21.67
N ALA A 6 -35.09 25.77 -22.57
CA ALA A 6 -34.51 24.46 -22.37
C ALA A 6 -33.01 24.58 -22.06
N SER A 7 -32.60 24.04 -20.92
CA SER A 7 -31.19 23.94 -20.52
C SER A 7 -30.43 23.02 -21.48
N VAL A 8 -29.44 23.57 -22.18
CA VAL A 8 -28.52 22.81 -23.02
C VAL A 8 -27.61 21.97 -22.12
N ARG A 9 -27.77 20.65 -22.17
CA ARG A 9 -26.90 19.70 -21.49
C ARG A 9 -25.59 19.57 -22.28
N ILE A 10 -24.54 20.22 -21.81
CA ILE A 10 -23.18 20.01 -22.32
C ILE A 10 -22.74 18.61 -21.87
N PRO A 11 -22.40 17.67 -22.76
CA PRO A 11 -21.88 16.38 -22.35
C PRO A 11 -20.51 16.60 -21.70
N SER A 12 -20.42 16.35 -20.39
CA SER A 12 -19.13 16.27 -19.72
C SER A 12 -18.37 15.09 -20.35
N LYS A 13 -17.30 15.41 -21.06
CA LYS A 13 -16.31 14.43 -21.50
C LYS A 13 -15.83 13.72 -20.24
N MET A 14 -16.34 12.51 -19.96
CA MET A 14 -15.92 11.73 -18.80
C MET A 14 -14.40 11.58 -18.92
N ALA A 15 -13.66 12.28 -18.05
CA ALA A 15 -12.25 12.03 -17.88
C ALA A 15 -12.15 10.52 -17.59
N THR A 16 -11.45 9.78 -18.45
CA THR A 16 -11.12 8.38 -18.21
C THR A 16 -10.52 8.32 -16.81
N SER A 17 -11.27 7.79 -15.84
CA SER A 17 -10.83 7.77 -14.45
C SER A 17 -9.64 6.85 -14.37
N THR A 18 -8.43 7.41 -14.29
CA THR A 18 -7.21 6.67 -14.03
C THR A 18 -7.24 6.17 -12.60
N SER A 19 -7.93 5.04 -12.39
CA SER A 19 -7.98 4.41 -11.08
C SER A 19 -6.97 3.27 -11.00
N ILE A 20 -6.20 3.26 -9.93
CA ILE A 20 -5.35 2.14 -9.54
C ILE A 20 -5.74 1.71 -8.13
N ASP A 21 -5.64 0.41 -7.86
CA ASP A 21 -5.75 -0.09 -6.49
C ASP A 21 -4.32 -0.29 -5.96
N ILE A 22 -4.02 0.12 -4.74
CA ILE A 22 -2.76 -0.19 -4.10
C ILE A 22 -3.03 -1.02 -2.85
N PHE A 23 -2.19 -2.03 -2.62
CA PHE A 23 -2.14 -2.74 -1.35
C PHE A 23 -1.02 -2.15 -0.51
N ILE A 24 -1.30 -1.82 0.74
CA ILE A 24 -0.35 -1.21 1.66
C ILE A 24 -0.04 -2.24 2.73
N LEU A 25 1.19 -2.72 2.76
CA LEU A 25 1.66 -3.72 3.71
C LEU A 25 2.72 -3.10 4.62
N ARG A 26 2.47 -3.14 5.93
CA ARG A 26 3.53 -2.83 6.89
C ARG A 26 4.45 -4.04 7.02
N HIS A 27 5.76 -3.79 7.09
CA HIS A 27 6.75 -4.86 7.33
C HIS A 27 6.39 -5.76 8.53
N GLY A 28 6.86 -7.00 8.51
CA GLY A 28 6.66 -7.98 9.59
C GLY A 28 7.42 -7.66 10.89
N GLU A 29 7.28 -8.52 11.90
CA GLU A 29 8.01 -8.37 13.17
C GLU A 29 9.54 -8.43 12.97
N ALA A 30 10.28 -7.51 13.59
CA ALA A 30 11.70 -7.28 13.33
C ALA A 30 12.45 -7.07 14.65
N GLY A 31 13.73 -7.48 14.69
CA GLY A 31 14.54 -7.54 15.91
C GLY A 31 14.53 -6.26 16.74
N ASN A 32 14.68 -6.37 18.07
CA ASN A 32 14.51 -5.25 19.00
C ASN A 32 15.51 -4.11 18.72
N ARG A 33 14.99 -2.88 18.63
CA ARG A 33 15.76 -1.65 18.40
C ARG A 33 16.75 -1.34 19.53
N MET A 34 16.48 -1.84 20.74
CA MET A 34 17.31 -1.65 21.93
C MET A 34 18.39 -2.72 22.12
N ALA A 35 18.31 -3.85 21.39
CA ALA A 35 19.16 -5.01 21.63
C ALA A 35 20.30 -5.18 20.60
N ALA A 36 20.42 -4.30 19.61
CA ALA A 36 21.37 -4.48 18.50
C ALA A 36 22.36 -3.31 18.38
N VAL A 37 23.64 -3.68 18.22
CA VAL A 37 24.77 -2.85 17.77
C VAL A 37 24.62 -2.45 16.29
N GLU A 38 23.62 -3.01 15.58
CA GLU A 38 23.34 -2.79 14.17
C GLU A 38 22.55 -1.50 13.89
N LYS A 39 22.85 -0.85 12.76
CA LYS A 39 22.08 0.30 12.26
C LYS A 39 20.62 -0.09 12.05
N ASP A 40 19.67 0.81 12.36
CA ASP A 40 18.22 0.52 12.26
C ASP A 40 17.78 -0.02 10.88
N SER A 41 18.46 0.40 9.82
CA SER A 41 18.22 -0.02 8.44
C SER A 41 18.50 -1.50 8.18
N GLU A 42 19.45 -2.09 8.93
CA GLU A 42 19.94 -3.46 8.75
C GLU A 42 19.20 -4.48 9.62
N ARG A 43 18.27 -4.02 10.47
CA ARG A 43 17.48 -4.88 11.34
C ARG A 43 16.67 -5.89 10.51
N PRO A 44 16.92 -7.20 10.64
CA PRO A 44 16.15 -8.23 9.95
C PRO A 44 14.77 -8.43 10.56
N LEU A 45 13.91 -9.15 9.84
CA LEU A 45 12.76 -9.79 10.47
C LEU A 45 13.22 -10.80 11.53
N THR A 46 12.44 -10.98 12.61
CA THR A 46 12.68 -12.09 13.54
C THR A 46 12.26 -13.42 12.89
N PRO A 47 12.72 -14.58 13.39
CA PRO A 47 12.22 -15.87 12.92
C PRO A 47 10.70 -15.98 12.96
N GLU A 48 10.07 -15.48 14.04
CA GLU A 48 8.62 -15.45 14.22
C GLU A 48 7.96 -14.51 13.20
N GLY A 49 8.56 -13.33 12.97
CA GLY A 49 8.08 -12.37 11.98
C GLY A 49 8.12 -12.93 10.55
N ARG A 50 9.16 -13.70 10.20
CA ARG A 50 9.23 -14.40 8.91
C ARG A 50 8.12 -15.46 8.79
N ALA A 51 7.95 -16.28 9.83
CA ALA A 51 6.91 -17.31 9.85
C ALA A 51 5.50 -16.72 9.78
N GLU A 52 5.23 -15.62 10.47
CA GLU A 52 3.96 -14.89 10.40
C GLU A 52 3.71 -14.34 8.99
N MET A 53 4.71 -13.70 8.38
CA MET A 53 4.59 -13.18 7.00
C MET A 53 4.33 -14.27 5.97
N GLN A 54 4.91 -15.47 6.14
CA GLN A 54 4.59 -16.61 5.29
C GLN A 54 3.12 -17.02 5.41
N LYS A 55 2.56 -17.06 6.63
CA LYS A 55 1.14 -17.38 6.86
C LYS A 55 0.22 -16.31 6.26
N ILE A 56 0.55 -15.03 6.48
CA ILE A 56 -0.16 -13.89 5.89
C ILE A 56 -0.18 -14.02 4.36
N ALA A 57 0.98 -14.22 3.74
CA ALA A 57 1.08 -14.33 2.28
C ALA A 57 0.29 -15.54 1.74
N LYS A 58 0.31 -16.68 2.43
CA LYS A 58 -0.51 -17.86 2.06
C LYS A 58 -2.00 -17.56 2.14
N SER A 59 -2.43 -16.84 3.18
CA SER A 59 -3.83 -16.46 3.36
C SER A 59 -4.30 -15.48 2.28
N LEU A 60 -3.49 -14.47 1.96
CA LEU A 60 -3.76 -13.51 0.87
C LEU A 60 -3.87 -14.23 -0.49
N LYS A 61 -3.01 -15.22 -0.74
CA LYS A 61 -3.10 -16.06 -1.93
C LYS A 61 -4.40 -16.88 -1.96
N ALA A 62 -4.78 -17.48 -0.84
CA ALA A 62 -5.98 -18.30 -0.74
C ALA A 62 -7.28 -17.50 -1.03
N VAL A 63 -7.33 -16.23 -0.62
CA VAL A 63 -8.46 -15.34 -0.92
C VAL A 63 -8.38 -14.64 -2.27
N GLY A 64 -7.43 -15.04 -3.13
CA GLY A 64 -7.33 -14.54 -4.50
C GLY A 64 -6.84 -13.10 -4.61
N LEU A 65 -5.88 -12.67 -3.79
CA LEU A 65 -5.26 -11.36 -3.96
C LEU A 65 -4.53 -11.28 -5.32
N GLU A 66 -5.11 -10.54 -6.27
CA GLU A 66 -4.52 -10.33 -7.60
C GLU A 66 -3.54 -9.15 -7.58
N THR A 67 -2.26 -9.44 -7.81
CA THR A 67 -1.18 -8.46 -7.99
C THR A 67 -0.03 -9.10 -8.78
N ASP A 68 0.69 -8.28 -9.53
CA ASP A 68 1.83 -8.69 -10.36
C ASP A 68 3.14 -8.02 -9.98
N ARG A 69 3.13 -7.14 -8.96
CA ARG A 69 4.29 -6.34 -8.57
C ARG A 69 4.29 -5.91 -7.11
N ILE A 70 5.48 -5.89 -6.53
CA ILE A 70 5.76 -5.37 -5.19
C ILE A 70 6.79 -4.26 -5.29
N TYR A 71 6.49 -3.14 -4.64
CA TYR A 71 7.44 -2.06 -4.36
C TYR A 71 7.74 -2.04 -2.87
N THR A 72 9.00 -2.14 -2.49
CA THR A 72 9.40 -2.19 -1.08
C THR A 72 10.33 -1.04 -0.72
N SER A 73 10.25 -0.59 0.53
CA SER A 73 11.34 0.17 1.14
C SER A 73 12.65 -0.64 1.10
N PRO A 74 13.82 0.00 0.89
CA PRO A 74 15.11 -0.68 0.88
C PRO A 74 15.58 -1.15 2.28
N LEU A 75 14.92 -0.72 3.36
CA LEU A 75 15.26 -1.18 4.70
C LEU A 75 15.01 -2.69 4.82
N ARG A 76 15.98 -3.42 5.39
CA ARG A 76 16.04 -4.89 5.33
C ARG A 76 14.74 -5.58 5.75
N ARG A 77 14.12 -5.18 6.86
CA ARG A 77 12.82 -5.72 7.33
C ARG A 77 11.68 -5.61 6.31
N ALA A 78 11.63 -4.50 5.55
CA ALA A 78 10.61 -4.30 4.52
C ALA A 78 10.93 -5.12 3.28
N ARG A 79 12.20 -5.12 2.85
CA ARG A 79 12.66 -5.96 1.74
C ARG A 79 12.40 -7.45 1.99
N GLU A 80 12.83 -7.98 3.14
CA GLU A 80 12.57 -9.38 3.52
C GLU A 80 11.06 -9.70 3.56
N THR A 81 10.23 -8.73 4.00
CA THR A 81 8.77 -8.87 3.94
C THR A 81 8.28 -9.00 2.49
N GLY A 82 8.74 -8.12 1.60
CA GLY A 82 8.42 -8.15 0.17
C GLY A 82 8.85 -9.44 -0.50
N GLU A 83 10.07 -9.92 -0.23
CA GLU A 83 10.61 -11.17 -0.77
C GLU A 83 9.77 -12.39 -0.38
N ILE A 84 9.36 -12.47 0.90
CA ILE A 84 8.47 -13.53 1.39
C ILE A 84 7.14 -13.52 0.63
N VAL A 85 6.52 -12.35 0.50
CA VAL A 85 5.22 -12.20 -0.19
C VAL A 85 5.36 -12.55 -1.67
N ALA A 86 6.39 -12.04 -2.35
CA ALA A 86 6.64 -12.32 -3.76
C ALA A 86 6.80 -13.82 -4.02
N ASN A 87 7.58 -14.52 -3.20
CA ASN A 87 7.80 -15.95 -3.35
C ASN A 87 6.51 -16.78 -3.16
N VAL A 88 5.66 -16.42 -2.20
CA VAL A 88 4.42 -17.18 -1.92
C VAL A 88 3.37 -16.92 -2.99
N LEU A 89 3.16 -15.65 -3.35
CA LEU A 89 2.17 -15.23 -4.37
C LEU A 89 2.67 -15.49 -5.80
N LYS A 90 3.94 -15.83 -6.00
CA LYS A 90 4.58 -16.02 -7.32
C LYS A 90 4.56 -14.75 -8.16
N ILE A 91 4.86 -13.63 -7.50
CA ILE A 91 4.92 -12.30 -8.13
C ILE A 91 6.27 -12.14 -8.83
N PRO A 92 6.30 -11.79 -10.13
CA PRO A 92 7.54 -11.69 -10.91
C PRO A 92 8.34 -10.41 -10.64
N THR A 93 7.66 -9.32 -10.25
CA THR A 93 8.30 -8.00 -10.12
C THR A 93 8.42 -7.60 -8.65
N LEU A 94 9.65 -7.44 -8.18
CA LEU A 94 9.96 -6.86 -6.87
C LEU A 94 11.04 -5.80 -7.05
N GLU A 95 10.71 -4.55 -6.70
CA GLU A 95 11.61 -3.41 -6.84
C GLU A 95 11.70 -2.60 -5.54
N GLU A 96 12.87 -2.02 -5.29
CA GLU A 96 13.07 -1.12 -4.16
C GLU A 96 12.75 0.33 -4.54
N TRP A 97 11.87 0.96 -3.77
CA TRP A 97 11.55 2.37 -3.91
C TRP A 97 12.00 3.13 -2.65
N ASN A 98 12.97 4.03 -2.84
CA ASN A 98 13.49 4.92 -1.77
C ASN A 98 12.40 5.77 -1.12
N GLU A 99 11.32 6.05 -1.86
CA GLU A 99 10.19 6.82 -1.39
C GLU A 99 9.38 6.08 -0.30
N LEU A 100 9.53 4.76 -0.17
CA LEU A 100 8.88 3.96 0.87
C LEU A 100 9.68 3.88 2.18
N LYS A 101 10.85 4.53 2.27
CA LYS A 101 11.57 4.71 3.54
C LYS A 101 10.74 5.56 4.52
N PRO A 102 11.01 5.49 5.84
CA PRO A 102 10.32 6.34 6.82
C PRO A 102 10.39 7.84 6.53
N ASP A 103 11.48 8.29 5.90
CA ASP A 103 11.78 9.67 5.49
C ASP A 103 11.61 9.89 3.97
N GLY A 104 10.99 8.95 3.25
CA GLY A 104 10.86 8.99 1.81
C GLY A 104 9.94 10.12 1.30
N SER A 105 10.24 10.65 0.12
CA SER A 105 9.44 11.75 -0.47
C SER A 105 8.07 11.29 -0.93
N ARG A 106 7.01 11.84 -0.33
CA ARG A 106 5.64 11.56 -0.71
C ARG A 106 5.30 12.04 -2.13
N ALA A 107 5.78 13.23 -2.49
CA ALA A 107 5.53 13.81 -3.81
C ALA A 107 6.16 12.97 -4.94
N GLU A 108 7.32 12.38 -4.70
CA GLU A 108 7.96 11.44 -5.63
C GLU A 108 7.17 10.12 -5.70
N LEU A 109 6.71 9.59 -4.56
CA LEU A 109 5.90 8.37 -4.53
C LEU A 109 4.63 8.54 -5.38
N TYR A 110 3.89 9.63 -5.19
CA TYR A 110 2.68 9.91 -5.95
C TYR A 110 2.96 10.09 -7.45
N ARG A 111 4.09 10.70 -7.82
CA ARG A 111 4.52 10.80 -9.22
C ARG A 111 4.85 9.44 -9.83
N LYS A 112 5.49 8.53 -9.07
CA LYS A 112 5.72 7.15 -9.53
C LYS A 112 4.43 6.38 -9.70
N LEU A 113 3.52 6.46 -8.72
CA LEU A 113 2.20 5.82 -8.79
C LEU A 113 1.36 6.33 -9.97
N ALA A 114 1.39 7.63 -10.26
CA ALA A 114 0.67 8.23 -11.38
C ALA A 114 1.15 7.77 -12.77
N ARG A 115 2.35 7.17 -12.86
CA ARG A 115 2.92 6.61 -14.10
C ARG A 115 2.60 5.14 -14.29
N LEU A 116 2.01 4.46 -13.31
CA LEU A 116 1.61 3.07 -13.44
C LEU A 116 0.41 2.94 -14.40
N GLU A 117 0.30 1.77 -15.02
CA GLU A 117 -0.81 1.47 -15.93
C GLU A 117 -2.15 1.49 -15.19
N GLN A 118 -3.21 1.84 -15.92
CA GLN A 118 -4.57 1.80 -15.37
C GLN A 118 -4.90 0.39 -14.85
N SER A 119 -5.65 0.31 -13.76
CA SER A 119 -5.99 -0.96 -13.09
C SER A 119 -4.80 -1.71 -12.48
N SER A 120 -3.60 -1.11 -12.42
CA SER A 120 -2.47 -1.67 -11.66
C SER A 120 -2.85 -1.93 -10.20
N ARG A 121 -2.25 -2.98 -9.63
CA ARG A 121 -2.50 -3.44 -8.25
C ARG A 121 -1.23 -3.68 -7.43
N PRO A 122 -0.28 -2.73 -7.33
CA PRO A 122 0.98 -2.98 -6.64
C PRO A 122 0.79 -3.18 -5.14
N ILE A 123 1.63 -4.03 -4.53
CA ILE A 123 1.85 -4.04 -3.09
C ILE A 123 2.96 -3.06 -2.73
N LEU A 124 2.68 -2.10 -1.86
CA LEU A 124 3.65 -1.17 -1.28
C LEU A 124 4.03 -1.65 0.12
N VAL A 125 5.30 -2.00 0.33
CA VAL A 125 5.83 -2.48 1.61
C VAL A 125 6.63 -1.38 2.30
N GLY A 126 6.21 -0.98 3.51
CA GLY A 126 6.82 0.15 4.20
C GLY A 126 6.66 0.15 5.73
N HIS A 127 6.63 1.36 6.32
CA HIS A 127 6.79 1.59 7.76
C HIS A 127 5.74 2.54 8.34
N GLU A 128 5.44 2.41 9.62
CA GLU A 128 4.68 3.43 10.36
C GLU A 128 5.60 4.56 10.83
N PRO A 129 5.08 5.81 10.96
CA PRO A 129 3.71 6.25 10.65
C PRO A 129 3.49 6.62 9.17
N TYR A 130 4.50 6.42 8.32
CA TYR A 130 4.48 6.81 6.91
C TYR A 130 3.30 6.20 6.14
N LEU A 131 2.96 4.93 6.38
CA LEU A 131 1.87 4.28 5.65
C LEU A 131 0.49 4.83 6.06
N THR A 132 0.20 4.96 7.34
CA THR A 132 -1.10 5.46 7.80
C THR A 132 -1.31 6.94 7.48
N SER A 133 -0.26 7.77 7.54
CA SER A 133 -0.35 9.16 7.07
C SER A 133 -0.62 9.24 5.56
N MET A 134 -0.03 8.36 4.75
CA MET A 134 -0.32 8.23 3.31
C MET A 134 -1.80 7.95 3.07
N ILE A 135 -2.34 6.97 3.80
CA ILE A 135 -3.75 6.58 3.66
C ILE A 135 -4.62 7.78 4.00
N GLY A 136 -4.33 8.48 5.10
CA GLY A 136 -5.01 9.71 5.50
C GLY A 136 -5.03 10.75 4.38
N GLU A 137 -3.86 11.08 3.82
CA GLU A 137 -3.73 12.03 2.71
C GLU A 137 -4.61 11.63 1.51
N ILE A 138 -4.57 10.35 1.11
CA ILE A 138 -5.35 9.84 -0.04
C ILE A 138 -6.86 9.91 0.24
N ILE A 139 -7.32 9.59 1.45
CA ILE A 139 -8.74 9.66 1.80
C ILE A 139 -9.21 11.08 2.19
N GLY A 140 -8.33 12.08 2.03
CA GLY A 140 -8.68 13.49 2.14
C GLY A 140 -8.56 14.09 3.55
N THR A 141 -7.81 13.49 4.47
CA THR A 141 -7.60 14.05 5.82
C THR A 141 -6.19 13.83 6.37
N THR A 142 -5.63 14.87 6.99
CA THR A 142 -4.34 14.78 7.69
C THR A 142 -4.47 14.34 9.16
N SER A 143 -5.70 14.18 9.66
CA SER A 143 -6.00 13.83 11.06
C SER A 143 -6.55 12.41 11.24
N ALA A 144 -6.49 11.58 10.20
CA ALA A 144 -6.93 10.18 10.28
C ALA A 144 -6.17 9.41 11.37
N LYS A 145 -6.93 8.69 12.21
CA LYS A 145 -6.39 7.77 13.21
C LYS A 145 -6.56 6.33 12.70
N ILE A 146 -5.57 5.86 11.96
CA ILE A 146 -5.58 4.51 11.36
C ILE A 146 -4.55 3.65 12.10
N VAL A 147 -4.92 2.42 12.44
CA VAL A 147 -4.03 1.47 13.09
C VAL A 147 -3.61 0.38 12.09
N LEU A 148 -2.38 0.47 11.59
CA LEU A 148 -1.78 -0.58 10.77
C LEU A 148 -0.72 -1.35 11.56
N LYS A 149 -1.05 -2.58 11.98
CA LYS A 149 -0.13 -3.47 12.71
C LYS A 149 0.97 -3.98 11.76
N LYS A 150 2.12 -4.41 12.31
CA LYS A 150 3.17 -5.08 11.51
C LYS A 150 2.55 -6.30 10.82
N GLY A 151 2.82 -6.53 9.54
CA GLY A 151 2.12 -7.54 8.73
C GLY A 151 0.65 -7.21 8.39
N GLY A 152 0.12 -6.08 8.84
CA GLY A 152 -1.21 -5.62 8.46
C GLY A 152 -1.24 -5.14 7.02
N VAL A 153 -2.38 -5.34 6.36
CA VAL A 153 -2.59 -5.02 4.93
C VAL A 153 -3.83 -4.16 4.77
N GLY A 154 -3.72 -3.07 4.03
CA GLY A 154 -4.86 -2.26 3.58
C GLY A 154 -4.97 -2.24 2.06
N LYS A 155 -6.17 -2.03 1.54
CA LYS A 155 -6.40 -1.71 0.13
C LYS A 155 -6.90 -0.28 0.02
N VAL A 156 -6.22 0.52 -0.79
CA VAL A 156 -6.63 1.88 -1.13
C VAL A 156 -6.86 1.96 -2.63
N ARG A 157 -8.00 2.49 -3.03
CA ARG A 157 -8.27 2.85 -4.43
C ARG A 157 -7.90 4.30 -4.62
N ILE A 158 -6.94 4.59 -5.49
CA ILE A 158 -6.68 5.98 -5.91
C ILE A 158 -7.64 6.29 -7.06
N THR A 159 -8.45 7.33 -6.90
CA THR A 159 -9.46 7.77 -7.87
C THR A 159 -9.00 8.94 -8.71
N SER A 160 -8.08 9.76 -8.20
CA SER A 160 -7.44 10.84 -8.95
C SER A 160 -6.05 11.12 -8.42
N PHE A 161 -5.16 11.60 -9.31
CA PHE A 161 -3.88 12.21 -8.94
C PHE A 161 -3.92 13.75 -9.06
N THR A 162 -4.96 14.31 -9.71
CA THR A 162 -5.07 15.74 -10.01
C THR A 162 -6.42 16.32 -9.53
N PRO A 163 -6.47 17.57 -9.03
CA PRO A 163 -5.34 18.47 -8.72
C PRO A 163 -4.52 18.03 -7.50
N ARG A 164 -5.06 17.11 -6.69
CA ARG A 164 -4.37 16.42 -5.59
C ARG A 164 -4.73 14.95 -5.64
N ILE A 165 -3.90 14.10 -5.04
CA ILE A 165 -4.24 12.69 -4.89
C ILE A 165 -5.53 12.55 -4.06
N SER A 166 -6.43 11.68 -4.49
CA SER A 166 -7.64 11.34 -3.77
C SER A 166 -8.01 9.89 -4.01
N GLY A 167 -8.74 9.31 -3.05
CA GLY A 167 -9.11 7.92 -3.11
C GLY A 167 -9.90 7.43 -1.91
N GLU A 168 -10.05 6.12 -1.84
CA GLU A 168 -10.89 5.42 -0.88
C GLU A 168 -10.08 4.34 -0.16
N LEU A 169 -10.15 4.30 1.18
CA LEU A 169 -9.72 3.11 1.93
C LEU A 169 -10.81 2.05 1.78
N ARG A 170 -10.52 1.00 1.00
CA ARG A 170 -11.48 -0.07 0.68
C ARG A 170 -11.62 -1.09 1.81
N TRP A 171 -10.50 -1.43 2.45
CA TRP A 171 -10.47 -2.30 3.63
C TRP A 171 -9.10 -2.23 4.31
N LEU A 172 -9.05 -2.66 5.59
CA LEU A 172 -7.83 -2.80 6.38
C LEU A 172 -7.93 -4.06 7.24
N LEU A 173 -6.93 -4.92 7.13
CA LEU A 173 -6.87 -6.23 7.78
C LEU A 173 -5.65 -6.31 8.70
N THR A 174 -5.87 -6.84 9.89
CA THR A 174 -4.79 -7.10 10.86
C THR A 174 -4.20 -8.51 10.65
N PRO A 175 -2.94 -8.77 11.04
CA PRO A 175 -2.34 -10.11 10.96
C PRO A 175 -3.21 -11.21 11.54
N ARG A 176 -3.84 -10.93 12.69
CA ARG A 176 -4.72 -11.87 13.39
C ARG A 176 -5.97 -12.23 12.58
N ILE A 177 -6.49 -11.31 11.78
CA ILE A 177 -7.62 -11.57 10.89
C ILE A 177 -7.12 -12.32 9.66
N ILE A 178 -6.05 -11.84 9.02
CA ILE A 178 -5.52 -12.41 7.77
C ILE A 178 -5.16 -13.89 7.96
N THR A 179 -4.42 -14.21 9.03
CA THR A 179 -3.98 -15.59 9.34
C THR A 179 -5.11 -16.57 9.66
N LYS A 180 -6.37 -16.10 9.73
CA LYS A 180 -7.57 -16.93 9.89
C LYS A 180 -8.39 -17.06 8.60
N MET A 181 -7.95 -16.45 7.50
CA MET A 181 -8.68 -16.44 6.22
C MET A 181 -8.37 -17.67 5.34
N SER A 182 -7.50 -18.59 5.79
CA SER A 182 -7.13 -19.84 5.10
C SER A 182 -7.14 -21.03 6.04
#